data_AF-A0A6P5EG61-F1
#
_entry.id   AF-A0A6P5EG61-F1
#
_cell.length_a   1.000
_cell.length_b   1.000
_cell.length_c   1.000
_cell.angle_alpha   90.00
_cell.angle_beta   90.00
_cell.angle_gamma   90.00
#
_symmetry.space_group_name_H-M   'P 1'
#
loop_
_entity.id
_entity.type
_entity.pdbx_description
1 polymer ?
#
loop_
_entity_poly.entity_id
_entity_poly.type
_entity_poly.pdbx_seq_one_letter_code
_entity_poly.pdbx_strand_id
1 'polypeptide(L)'
;MLTLSSTLPFLRPPKCMDSANSSTCQPSLFQVAFFYVSLYLIAFAQGGDKPCGLAFGADQFDQNDPKESVSRSSFFNWWYFVMSMGMTVAVAVLSYVQDNIGWGVGFGIPGVIMSFALIIFLLGTKMYRFYVVDKESPFARIGKTFVSLARNWKASLLQPREDIERQQDKFLTREDECEQSRIEEAKRVLRLFPIWATSLVYAVAFAQLATFFTKQGRTLDRSITSSIQVPPAALQSFGSLTIMAFVPIYDRILVPLAQKFSKLHSGITMLQRVGIGMTISFISMIVAALVEMKRLKTAQDFGLIDEPKATIPMSFWWLVPQYMLIGLADVFIVVGLQEFFYDQVPDGLRSLGLALYTSIMGIGSFISSALISVIDEMTSKNGDSWFSNNLNRAHLDYFYLLLAGLGLLELCLFLYFTRNYNYKKKIPLIGVVDYRGRPVRRSSSGRWTAALFVMGLEFAVRFAYYGVSSNLITYLTGPLGQSNAAAAAAVNAWSGAASMLPLLGAFVADSFLGRYRTIVLAALLYTAVRNNSF
;
A
#
# COMPACT_ATOMS: atom_id res chain seq x y z
N MET A 1 13.40 -2.04 -21.27
CA MET A 1 12.13 -2.42 -21.95
C MET A 1 11.14 -1.27 -22.00
N LEU A 2 10.72 -0.68 -20.88
CA LEU A 2 9.74 0.43 -20.91
C LEU A 2 10.30 1.67 -21.63
N THR A 3 11.55 2.04 -21.36
CA THR A 3 12.27 3.07 -22.13
C THR A 3 12.43 2.70 -23.61
N LEU A 4 12.70 1.42 -23.91
CA LEU A 4 12.80 0.95 -25.30
C LEU A 4 11.49 1.09 -26.06
N SER A 5 10.36 0.81 -25.41
CA SER A 5 9.04 0.95 -26.00
C SER A 5 8.69 2.40 -26.38
N SER A 6 9.35 3.39 -25.78
CA SER A 6 9.13 4.81 -26.09
C SER A 6 10.24 5.45 -26.93
N THR A 7 11.40 4.79 -27.09
CA THR A 7 12.59 5.34 -27.76
C THR A 7 12.93 4.67 -29.08
N LEU A 8 12.80 3.34 -29.20
CA LEU A 8 13.23 2.64 -30.41
C LEU A 8 12.21 2.83 -31.55
N PRO A 9 12.63 3.19 -32.78
CA PRO A 9 11.72 3.46 -33.89
C PRO A 9 10.77 2.30 -34.24
N PHE A 10 11.22 1.05 -34.04
CA PHE A 10 10.41 -0.15 -34.31
C PHE A 10 9.44 -0.50 -33.16
N LEU A 11 9.72 -0.07 -31.93
CA LEU A 11 8.90 -0.36 -30.75
C LEU A 11 8.01 0.81 -30.32
N ARG A 12 8.36 2.03 -30.75
CA ARG A 12 7.60 3.25 -30.49
C ARG A 12 6.36 3.29 -31.38
N PRO A 13 5.18 3.61 -30.83
CA PRO A 13 4.01 3.90 -31.63
C PRO A 13 4.28 5.04 -32.63
N PRO A 14 3.76 4.96 -33.87
CA PRO A 14 3.96 6.01 -34.87
C PRO A 14 3.42 7.36 -34.37
N LYS A 15 4.17 8.45 -34.61
CA LYS A 15 3.69 9.82 -34.33
C LYS A 15 2.64 10.19 -35.37
N CYS A 16 1.35 10.16 -35.02
CA CYS A 16 0.31 10.68 -35.89
C CYS A 16 0.37 12.21 -35.86
N MET A 17 0.73 12.85 -36.98
CA MET A 17 0.36 14.25 -37.21
C MET A 17 -1.06 14.28 -37.77
N ASP A 18 -1.82 15.30 -37.40
CA ASP A 18 -3.19 15.54 -37.88
C ASP A 18 -3.22 15.72 -39.40
N SER A 19 -3.28 14.61 -40.15
CA SER A 19 -3.51 14.61 -41.59
C SER A 19 -4.45 13.48 -41.96
N ALA A 20 -5.74 13.82 -42.07
CA ALA A 20 -6.85 13.30 -42.89
C ALA A 20 -7.02 11.80 -43.27
N ASN A 21 -6.10 10.89 -42.98
CA ASN A 21 -6.19 9.46 -43.30
C ASN A 21 -6.06 8.61 -42.02
N SER A 22 -7.16 8.49 -41.29
CA SER A 22 -7.27 7.92 -39.94
C SER A 22 -7.26 6.38 -39.84
N SER A 23 -6.79 5.65 -40.87
CA SER A 23 -6.78 4.18 -40.87
C SER A 23 -5.39 3.54 -40.75
N THR A 24 -4.29 4.31 -40.78
CA THR A 24 -2.91 3.77 -40.81
C THR A 24 -2.08 4.04 -39.55
N CYS A 25 -2.67 4.64 -38.51
CA CYS A 25 -1.95 5.09 -37.31
C CYS A 25 -2.36 4.36 -36.02
N GLN A 26 -2.47 3.03 -36.07
CA GLN A 26 -2.64 2.21 -34.86
C GLN A 26 -1.33 1.48 -34.52
N PRO A 27 -0.90 1.48 -33.25
CA PRO A 27 0.29 0.74 -32.83
C PRO A 27 0.10 -0.75 -33.08
N SER A 28 1.18 -1.44 -33.45
CA SER A 28 1.09 -2.87 -33.71
C SER A 28 0.78 -3.65 -32.44
N LEU A 29 0.12 -4.80 -32.57
CA LEU A 29 -0.18 -5.70 -31.43
C LEU A 29 1.10 -6.03 -30.63
N PHE A 30 2.23 -6.18 -31.32
CA PHE A 30 3.52 -6.42 -30.70
C PHE A 30 4.02 -5.25 -29.84
N GLN A 31 3.87 -4.00 -30.31
CA GLN A 31 4.24 -2.80 -29.54
C GLN A 31 3.39 -2.67 -28.26
N VAL A 32 2.08 -2.89 -28.40
CA VAL A 32 1.13 -2.87 -27.27
C VAL A 32 1.45 -3.98 -26.27
N ALA A 33 1.64 -5.22 -26.75
CA ALA A 33 1.97 -6.36 -25.90
C ALA A 33 3.31 -6.15 -25.17
N PHE A 34 4.34 -5.67 -25.86
CA PHE A 34 5.65 -5.41 -25.26
C PHE A 34 5.59 -4.34 -24.16
N PHE A 35 4.81 -3.27 -24.37
CA PHE A 35 4.56 -2.26 -23.34
C PHE A 35 3.86 -2.85 -22.12
N TYR A 36 2.76 -3.61 -22.31
CA TYR A 36 2.02 -4.21 -21.20
C TYR A 36 2.85 -5.25 -20.44
N VAL A 37 3.61 -6.11 -21.13
CA VAL A 37 4.54 -7.03 -20.47
C VAL A 37 5.53 -6.26 -19.61
N SER A 38 6.12 -5.18 -20.14
CA SER A 38 7.03 -4.33 -19.37
C SER A 38 6.36 -3.71 -18.14
N LEU A 39 5.12 -3.24 -18.29
CA LEU A 39 4.34 -2.63 -17.22
C LEU A 39 3.99 -3.64 -16.10
N TYR A 40 3.61 -4.87 -16.46
CA TYR A 40 3.29 -5.92 -15.51
C TYR A 40 4.53 -6.53 -14.84
N LEU A 41 5.68 -6.54 -15.51
CA LEU A 41 6.95 -6.91 -14.87
C LEU A 41 7.35 -5.93 -13.76
N ILE A 42 7.02 -4.64 -13.89
CA ILE A 42 7.18 -3.65 -12.79
C ILE A 42 6.27 -4.01 -11.62
N ALA A 43 5.00 -4.35 -11.88
CA ALA A 43 4.08 -4.78 -10.83
C ALA A 43 4.57 -6.05 -10.11
N PHE A 44 5.15 -6.99 -10.87
CA PHE A 44 5.75 -8.21 -10.31
C PHE A 44 6.98 -7.91 -9.45
N ALA A 45 7.88 -7.06 -9.92
CA ALA A 45 9.04 -6.61 -9.15
C ALA A 45 8.60 -5.92 -7.84
N GLN A 46 7.59 -5.06 -7.91
CA GLN A 46 7.00 -4.44 -6.71
C GLN A 46 6.43 -5.46 -5.72
N GLY A 47 5.80 -6.52 -6.22
CA GLY A 47 5.23 -7.58 -5.39
C GLY A 47 6.27 -8.27 -4.51
N GLY A 48 7.46 -8.54 -5.05
CA GLY A 48 8.57 -9.09 -4.26
C GLY A 48 9.17 -8.06 -3.30
N ASP A 49 9.47 -6.87 -3.83
CA ASP A 49 10.23 -5.84 -3.11
C ASP A 49 9.47 -5.25 -1.91
N LYS A 50 8.21 -4.84 -2.10
CA LYS A 50 7.46 -4.07 -1.09
C LYS A 50 7.34 -4.76 0.29
N PRO A 51 6.81 -5.99 0.41
CA PRO A 51 6.72 -6.65 1.71
C PRO A 51 8.07 -7.09 2.26
N CYS A 52 9.01 -7.50 1.38
CA CYS A 52 10.31 -8.01 1.80
C CYS A 52 11.26 -6.90 2.26
N GLY A 53 11.28 -5.76 1.55
CA GLY A 53 12.10 -4.59 1.87
C GLY A 53 11.76 -4.03 3.24
N LEU A 54 10.48 -3.84 3.52
CA LEU A 54 10.03 -3.35 4.82
C LEU A 54 10.35 -4.36 5.94
N ALA A 55 10.09 -5.66 5.72
CA ALA A 55 10.45 -6.69 6.70
C ALA A 55 11.96 -6.74 6.96
N PHE A 56 12.76 -6.73 5.88
CA PHE A 56 14.22 -6.78 5.96
C PHE A 56 14.82 -5.54 6.63
N GLY A 57 14.25 -4.36 6.41
CA GLY A 57 14.67 -3.15 7.10
C GLY A 57 14.33 -3.19 8.59
N ALA A 58 13.14 -3.67 8.96
CA ALA A 58 12.74 -3.84 10.35
C ALA A 58 13.54 -4.94 11.07
N ASP A 59 14.01 -5.96 10.34
CA ASP A 59 14.88 -7.04 10.83
C ASP A 59 16.26 -6.53 11.28
N GLN A 60 16.67 -5.33 10.86
CA GLN A 60 17.97 -4.77 11.23
C GLN A 60 18.04 -4.35 12.69
N PHE A 61 16.91 -4.27 13.39
CA PHE A 61 16.81 -3.90 14.80
C PHE A 61 16.50 -5.11 15.67
N ASP A 62 17.27 -5.32 16.73
CA ASP A 62 17.03 -6.40 17.70
C ASP A 62 15.81 -6.06 18.57
N GLN A 63 14.86 -6.98 18.66
CA GLN A 63 13.65 -6.79 19.43
C GLN A 63 13.87 -6.93 20.95
N ASN A 64 14.97 -7.57 21.35
CA ASN A 64 15.31 -7.83 22.75
C ASN A 64 16.08 -6.68 23.38
N ASP A 65 16.68 -5.81 22.57
CA ASP A 65 17.33 -4.59 23.07
C ASP A 65 16.27 -3.48 23.19
N PRO A 66 16.03 -2.92 24.39
CA PRO A 66 15.05 -1.85 24.58
C PRO A 66 15.28 -0.64 23.68
N LYS A 67 16.54 -0.26 23.40
CA LYS A 67 16.87 0.89 22.55
C LYS A 67 16.63 0.58 21.07
N GLU A 68 17.01 -0.61 20.61
CA GLU A 68 16.75 -1.03 19.22
C GLU A 68 15.26 -1.28 18.99
N SER A 69 14.50 -1.78 19.97
CA SER A 69 13.05 -1.97 19.85
C SER A 69 12.31 -0.64 19.67
N VAL A 70 12.71 0.43 20.35
CA VAL A 70 12.15 1.78 20.13
C VAL A 70 12.54 2.30 18.74
N SER A 71 13.82 2.15 18.38
CA SER A 71 14.33 2.54 17.06
C SER A 71 13.61 1.85 15.91
N ARG A 72 13.21 0.59 16.10
CA ARG A 72 12.43 -0.17 15.12
C ARG A 72 11.01 0.38 14.93
N SER A 73 10.35 0.80 16.01
CA SER A 73 9.04 1.45 15.92
C SER A 73 9.16 2.78 15.16
N SER A 74 10.22 3.55 15.44
CA SER A 74 10.58 4.74 14.65
C SER A 74 10.91 4.41 13.20
N PHE A 75 11.52 3.27 12.90
CA PHE A 75 11.80 2.86 11.53
C PHE A 75 10.52 2.75 10.67
N PHE A 76 9.42 2.22 11.19
CA PHE A 76 8.15 2.19 10.45
C PHE A 76 7.63 3.61 10.12
N ASN A 77 7.81 4.56 11.03
CA ASN A 77 7.48 5.97 10.78
C ASN A 77 8.32 6.52 9.62
N TRP A 78 9.64 6.43 9.72
CA TRP A 78 10.57 6.96 8.73
C TRP A 78 10.50 6.25 7.38
N TRP A 79 10.19 4.96 7.37
CA TRP A 79 9.89 4.21 6.15
C TRP A 79 8.71 4.84 5.40
N TYR A 80 7.62 5.11 6.11
CA TYR A 80 6.44 5.71 5.50
C TYR A 80 6.69 7.15 5.01
N PHE A 81 7.47 7.94 5.76
CA PHE A 81 7.95 9.25 5.31
C PHE A 81 8.72 9.16 3.99
N VAL A 82 9.68 8.23 3.88
CA VAL A 82 10.49 8.04 2.69
C VAL A 82 9.63 7.60 1.50
N MET A 83 8.63 6.74 1.72
CA MET A 83 7.68 6.37 0.67
C MET A 83 6.89 7.58 0.13
N SER A 84 6.33 8.41 1.02
CA SER A 84 5.56 9.61 0.64
C SER A 84 6.43 10.66 -0.05
N MET A 85 7.69 10.79 0.38
CA MET A 85 8.67 11.65 -0.28
C MET A 85 8.97 11.16 -1.71
N GLY A 86 9.21 9.86 -1.89
CA GLY A 86 9.43 9.26 -3.22
C GLY A 86 8.26 9.48 -4.18
N MET A 87 7.02 9.33 -3.70
CA MET A 87 5.81 9.63 -4.47
C MET A 87 5.73 11.10 -4.87
N THR A 88 5.91 12.03 -3.92
CA THR A 88 5.79 13.47 -4.15
C THR A 88 6.83 13.95 -5.17
N VAL A 89 8.09 13.53 -4.99
CA VAL A 89 9.19 13.90 -5.90
C VAL A 89 8.99 13.29 -7.28
N ALA A 90 8.49 12.05 -7.39
CA ALA A 90 8.18 11.43 -8.68
C ALA A 90 7.08 12.18 -9.43
N VAL A 91 5.97 12.50 -8.77
CA VAL A 91 4.86 13.22 -9.39
C VAL A 91 5.30 14.62 -9.82
N ALA A 92 6.10 15.33 -9.02
CA ALA A 92 6.59 16.67 -9.38
C ALA A 92 7.61 16.66 -10.52
N VAL A 93 8.62 15.79 -10.45
CA VAL A 93 9.75 15.79 -11.38
C VAL A 93 9.44 15.00 -12.65
N LEU A 94 8.99 13.75 -12.53
CA LEU A 94 8.84 12.88 -13.69
C LEU A 94 7.66 13.26 -14.56
N SER A 95 6.55 13.72 -13.97
CA SER A 95 5.40 14.16 -14.78
C SER A 95 5.80 15.36 -15.66
N TYR A 96 6.53 16.33 -15.09
CA TYR A 96 7.08 17.45 -15.86
C TYR A 96 8.02 16.99 -16.98
N VAL A 97 8.96 16.09 -16.69
CA VAL A 97 9.91 15.56 -17.68
C VAL A 97 9.18 14.81 -18.79
N GLN A 98 8.20 13.98 -18.45
CA GLN A 98 7.44 13.18 -19.42
C GLN A 98 6.62 14.07 -20.36
N ASP A 99 6.01 15.12 -19.84
CA ASP A 99 5.13 16.01 -20.60
C ASP A 99 5.91 17.04 -21.43
N ASN A 100 7.05 17.54 -20.95
CA ASN A 100 7.78 18.65 -21.59
C ASN A 100 9.07 18.24 -22.31
N ILE A 101 9.76 17.19 -21.86
CA ILE A 101 11.05 16.76 -22.43
C ILE A 101 10.86 15.51 -23.30
N GLY A 102 10.15 14.52 -22.76
CA GLY A 102 9.70 13.36 -23.51
C GLY A 102 9.75 12.04 -22.74
N TRP A 103 8.93 11.11 -23.19
CA TRP A 103 8.71 9.79 -22.59
C TRP A 103 9.95 8.91 -22.46
N GLY A 104 10.91 9.01 -23.38
CA GLY A 104 12.16 8.24 -23.31
C GLY A 104 12.99 8.60 -22.08
N VAL A 105 13.21 9.90 -21.86
CA VAL A 105 13.94 10.41 -20.70
C VAL A 105 13.15 10.16 -19.41
N GLY A 106 11.83 10.38 -19.46
CA GLY A 106 10.93 10.15 -18.32
C GLY A 106 10.91 8.69 -17.83
N PHE A 107 11.05 7.70 -18.71
CA PHE A 107 11.16 6.29 -18.30
C PHE A 107 12.60 5.85 -17.98
N GLY A 108 13.61 6.53 -18.54
CA GLY A 108 15.03 6.28 -18.31
C GLY A 108 15.55 6.73 -16.94
N ILE A 109 15.18 7.94 -16.48
CA ILE A 109 15.65 8.50 -15.18
C ILE A 109 15.43 7.52 -14.01
N PRO A 110 14.23 6.94 -13.83
CA PRO A 110 14.02 5.94 -12.77
C PRO A 110 14.90 4.70 -12.89
N GLY A 111 15.27 4.29 -14.11
CA GLY A 111 16.14 3.14 -14.34
C GLY A 111 17.56 3.39 -13.84
N VAL A 112 18.11 4.59 -14.07
CA VAL A 112 19.42 5.00 -13.55
C VAL A 112 19.41 5.08 -12.02
N ILE A 113 18.40 5.75 -11.45
CA ILE A 113 18.25 5.89 -9.99
C ILE A 113 18.14 4.53 -9.32
N MET A 114 17.36 3.60 -9.90
CA MET A 114 17.24 2.25 -9.39
C MET A 114 18.56 1.48 -9.45
N SER A 115 19.31 1.56 -10.56
CA SER A 115 20.62 0.90 -10.66
C SER A 115 21.60 1.40 -9.61
N PHE A 116 21.63 2.72 -9.39
CA PHE A 116 22.45 3.32 -8.35
C PHE A 116 22.02 2.89 -6.94
N ALA A 117 20.71 2.89 -6.67
CA ALA A 117 20.16 2.45 -5.40
C ALA A 117 20.44 0.96 -5.12
N LEU A 118 20.38 0.11 -6.14
CA LEU A 118 20.75 -1.31 -6.04
C LEU A 118 22.25 -1.47 -5.70
N ILE A 119 23.14 -0.71 -6.33
CA ILE A 119 24.58 -0.74 -6.00
C ILE A 119 24.78 -0.35 -4.53
N ILE A 120 24.16 0.74 -4.08
CA ILE A 120 24.20 1.19 -2.69
C ILE A 120 23.70 0.10 -1.74
N PHE A 121 22.55 -0.52 -2.05
CA PHE A 121 22.00 -1.61 -1.27
C PHE A 121 22.96 -2.80 -1.15
N LEU A 122 23.62 -3.19 -2.25
CA LEU A 122 24.61 -4.27 -2.28
C LEU A 122 25.93 -3.91 -1.57
N LEU A 123 26.33 -2.64 -1.54
CA LEU A 123 27.47 -2.20 -0.72
C LEU A 123 27.16 -2.36 0.79
N GLY A 124 25.89 -2.24 1.16
CA GLY A 124 25.39 -2.45 2.52
C GLY A 124 25.44 -3.90 3.02
N THR A 125 25.68 -4.90 2.16
CA THR A 125 25.56 -6.34 2.51
C THR A 125 26.37 -6.76 3.73
N LYS A 126 27.55 -6.16 3.95
CA LYS A 126 28.40 -6.50 5.11
C LYS A 126 27.83 -6.00 6.44
N MET A 127 26.92 -5.03 6.41
CA MET A 127 26.30 -4.42 7.59
C MET A 127 24.96 -5.04 7.94
N TYR A 128 24.32 -5.78 7.01
CA TYR A 128 23.02 -6.36 7.26
C TYR A 128 23.04 -7.55 8.22
N ARG A 129 21.95 -7.68 8.97
CA ARG A 129 21.60 -8.87 9.75
C ARG A 129 20.66 -9.74 8.91
N PHE A 130 20.99 -11.03 8.80
CA PHE A 130 20.20 -12.01 8.06
C PHE A 130 19.52 -12.96 9.04
N TYR A 131 18.21 -13.15 8.88
CA TYR A 131 17.50 -14.22 9.55
C TYR A 131 17.69 -15.52 8.75
N VAL A 132 18.02 -16.60 9.45
CA VAL A 132 18.16 -17.91 8.84
C VAL A 132 16.78 -18.40 8.41
N VAL A 133 16.67 -18.77 7.14
CA VAL A 133 15.49 -19.47 6.61
C VAL A 133 15.60 -20.93 7.05
N ASP A 134 14.61 -21.41 7.79
CA ASP A 134 14.53 -22.82 8.21
C ASP A 134 14.47 -23.75 6.99
N LYS A 135 15.01 -24.98 7.12
CA LYS A 135 14.95 -26.00 6.04
C LYS A 135 13.52 -26.38 5.65
N GLU A 136 12.57 -26.31 6.59
CA GLU A 136 11.15 -26.52 6.31
C GLU A 136 10.45 -25.16 6.17
N SER A 137 9.77 -24.94 5.04
CA SER A 137 9.07 -23.68 4.78
C SER A 137 8.03 -23.41 5.89
N PRO A 138 7.98 -22.21 6.46
CA PRO A 138 6.98 -21.83 7.47
C PRO A 138 5.53 -22.03 6.98
N PHE A 139 5.28 -21.86 5.68
CA PHE A 139 3.98 -22.11 5.07
C PHE A 139 3.58 -23.58 5.09
N ALA A 140 4.47 -24.50 4.70
CA ALA A 140 4.18 -25.93 4.78
C ALA A 140 3.96 -26.36 6.22
N ARG A 141 4.73 -25.79 7.16
CA ARG A 141 4.59 -26.06 8.61
C ARG A 141 3.20 -25.67 9.11
N ILE A 142 2.79 -24.42 8.89
CA ILE A 142 1.47 -23.92 9.33
C ILE A 142 0.32 -24.59 8.56
N GLY A 143 0.48 -24.83 7.27
CA GLY A 143 -0.51 -25.52 6.43
C GLY A 143 -0.81 -26.94 6.93
N LYS A 144 0.22 -27.72 7.26
CA LYS A 144 0.06 -29.06 7.87
C LYS A 144 -0.73 -28.97 9.18
N THR A 145 -0.45 -27.98 10.02
CA THR A 145 -1.16 -27.76 11.28
C THR A 145 -2.62 -27.37 11.06
N PHE A 146 -2.95 -26.56 10.05
CA PHE A 146 -4.36 -26.28 9.72
C PHE A 146 -5.10 -27.51 9.22
N VAL A 147 -4.46 -28.34 8.39
CA VAL A 147 -5.05 -29.58 7.91
C VAL A 147 -5.28 -30.57 9.06
N SER A 148 -4.34 -30.69 10.00
CA SER A 148 -4.53 -31.54 11.18
C SER A 148 -5.65 -31.02 12.08
N LEU A 149 -5.72 -29.71 12.35
CA LEU A 149 -6.81 -29.09 13.11
C LEU A 149 -8.17 -29.31 12.45
N ALA A 150 -8.27 -29.14 11.13
CA ALA A 150 -9.52 -29.35 10.39
C ALA A 150 -9.95 -30.82 10.40
N ARG A 151 -9.00 -31.76 10.27
CA ARG A 151 -9.26 -33.20 10.36
C ARG A 151 -9.71 -33.60 11.77
N ASN A 152 -9.06 -33.07 12.80
CA ASN A 152 -9.41 -33.35 14.20
C ASN A 152 -10.76 -32.74 14.57
N TRP A 153 -11.08 -31.53 14.10
CA TRP A 153 -12.40 -30.92 14.27
C TRP A 153 -13.49 -31.73 13.57
N LYS A 154 -13.25 -32.18 12.33
CA LYS A 154 -14.16 -33.06 11.61
C LYS A 154 -14.36 -34.40 12.31
N ALA A 155 -13.29 -34.99 12.87
CA ALA A 155 -13.37 -36.23 13.65
C ALA A 155 -14.13 -36.03 14.97
N SER A 156 -13.91 -34.91 15.66
CA SER A 156 -14.62 -34.54 16.90
C SER A 156 -16.11 -34.27 16.69
N LEU A 157 -16.52 -33.83 15.50
CA LEU A 157 -17.93 -33.70 15.13
C LEU A 157 -18.60 -35.05 14.82
N LEU A 158 -17.81 -36.08 14.51
CA LEU A 158 -18.29 -37.41 14.09
C LEU A 158 -18.22 -38.47 15.20
N GLN A 159 -17.58 -38.20 16.34
CA GLN A 159 -17.44 -39.13 17.47
C GLN A 159 -18.30 -38.74 18.69
N PRO A 160 -18.90 -39.71 19.40
CA PRO A 160 -19.53 -39.49 20.71
C PRO A 160 -18.50 -38.99 21.75
N ARG A 161 -18.93 -38.06 22.60
CA ARG A 161 -18.11 -37.23 23.51
C ARG A 161 -17.32 -37.98 24.60
N GLU A 162 -17.56 -39.28 24.80
CA GLU A 162 -17.04 -40.06 25.94
C GLU A 162 -15.61 -40.61 25.77
N ASP A 163 -15.09 -40.72 24.54
CA ASP A 163 -13.74 -41.29 24.31
C ASP A 163 -12.60 -40.26 24.41
N ILE A 164 -12.92 -38.96 24.40
CA ILE A 164 -11.91 -37.87 24.33
C ILE A 164 -11.21 -37.66 25.67
N GLU A 165 -11.91 -37.85 26.80
CA GLU A 165 -11.37 -37.53 28.12
C GLU A 165 -10.31 -38.53 28.63
N ARG A 166 -10.28 -39.78 28.13
CA ARG A 166 -9.30 -40.80 28.57
C ARG A 166 -7.90 -40.64 27.98
N GLN A 167 -7.73 -39.87 26.92
CA GLN A 167 -6.45 -39.76 26.20
C GLN A 167 -5.59 -38.55 26.64
N GLN A 168 -6.18 -37.59 27.34
CA GLN A 168 -5.54 -36.30 27.65
C GLN A 168 -4.56 -36.36 28.84
N ASP A 169 -4.57 -37.45 29.62
CA ASP A 169 -3.81 -37.59 30.88
C ASP A 169 -2.42 -38.24 30.75
N LYS A 170 -1.89 -38.42 29.53
CA LYS A 170 -0.54 -38.96 29.32
C LYS A 170 0.48 -37.87 29.00
N PHE A 171 1.26 -37.50 30.03
CA PHE A 171 2.64 -37.00 30.01
C PHE A 171 3.05 -36.10 28.84
N LEU A 172 3.26 -34.79 29.09
CA LEU A 172 3.89 -33.86 28.13
C LEU A 172 5.28 -34.37 27.73
N THR A 173 5.39 -34.90 26.52
CA THR A 173 6.67 -35.18 25.87
C THR A 173 7.20 -33.91 25.18
N ARG A 174 8.50 -33.88 24.84
CA ARG A 174 9.07 -32.77 24.03
C ARG A 174 8.42 -32.65 22.64
N GLU A 175 7.82 -33.73 22.15
CA GLU A 175 7.06 -33.74 20.90
C GLU A 175 5.75 -32.96 21.05
N ASP A 176 5.07 -33.09 22.19
CA ASP A 176 3.86 -32.34 22.53
C ASP A 176 4.14 -30.84 22.65
N GLU A 177 5.26 -30.44 23.24
CA GLU A 177 5.66 -29.01 23.32
C GLU A 177 5.88 -28.39 21.93
N CYS A 178 6.48 -29.14 21.01
CA CYS A 178 6.72 -28.70 19.63
C CYS A 178 5.42 -28.62 18.82
N GLU A 179 4.50 -29.56 19.02
CA GLU A 179 3.16 -29.52 18.42
C GLU A 179 2.32 -28.36 18.97
N GLN A 180 2.33 -28.15 20.30
CA GLN A 180 1.67 -27.04 20.97
C GLN A 180 2.17 -25.68 20.44
N SER A 181 3.49 -25.54 20.27
CA SER A 181 4.11 -24.34 19.69
C SER A 181 3.62 -24.08 18.25
N ARG A 182 3.57 -25.12 17.41
CA ARG A 182 3.07 -25.01 16.03
C ARG A 182 1.59 -24.64 15.97
N ILE A 183 0.76 -25.23 16.84
CA ILE A 183 -0.66 -24.89 16.95
C ILE A 183 -0.84 -23.43 17.38
N GLU A 184 -0.04 -22.94 18.33
CA GLU A 184 -0.06 -21.53 18.75
C GLU A 184 0.36 -20.58 17.63
N GLU A 185 1.38 -20.93 16.83
CA GLU A 185 1.76 -20.15 15.64
C GLU A 185 0.62 -20.03 14.63
N ALA A 186 -0.07 -21.14 14.33
CA ALA A 186 -1.21 -21.15 13.41
C ALA A 186 -2.40 -20.33 13.97
N LYS A 187 -2.74 -20.50 15.25
CA LYS A 187 -3.78 -19.71 15.93
C LYS A 187 -3.47 -18.21 15.91
N ARG A 188 -2.20 -17.80 16.01
CA ARG A 188 -1.80 -16.39 15.93
C ARG A 188 -2.12 -15.79 14.57
N VAL A 189 -1.82 -16.51 13.47
CA VAL A 189 -2.17 -16.04 12.11
C VAL A 189 -3.69 -15.84 11.98
N LEU A 190 -4.50 -16.77 12.49
CA LEU A 190 -5.96 -16.62 12.48
C LEU A 190 -6.46 -15.42 13.29
N ARG A 191 -5.83 -15.10 14.43
CA ARG A 191 -6.19 -13.93 15.25
C ARG A 191 -5.97 -12.59 14.54
N LEU A 192 -5.19 -12.56 13.47
CA LEU A 192 -4.99 -11.35 12.65
C LEU A 192 -6.18 -11.06 11.74
N PHE A 193 -6.94 -12.09 11.35
CA PHE A 193 -8.00 -11.97 10.36
C PHE A 193 -9.11 -10.97 10.76
N PRO A 194 -9.62 -10.93 12.01
CA PRO A 194 -10.62 -9.93 12.40
C PRO A 194 -10.10 -8.49 12.30
N ILE A 195 -8.83 -8.26 12.67
CA ILE A 195 -8.18 -6.94 12.57
C ILE A 195 -7.98 -6.55 11.10
N TRP A 196 -7.56 -7.52 10.29
CA TRP A 196 -7.45 -7.36 8.84
C TRP A 196 -8.81 -6.99 8.21
N ALA A 197 -9.88 -7.71 8.55
CA ALA A 197 -11.20 -7.54 7.96
C ALA A 197 -11.84 -6.20 8.36
N THR A 198 -11.70 -5.81 9.62
CA THR A 198 -12.23 -4.51 10.09
C THR A 198 -11.57 -3.34 9.37
N SER A 199 -10.28 -3.45 9.03
CA SER A 199 -9.53 -2.39 8.32
C SER A 199 -9.89 -2.23 6.83
N LEU A 200 -10.77 -3.08 6.26
CA LEU A 200 -11.16 -3.00 4.84
C LEU A 200 -11.99 -1.75 4.53
N VAL A 201 -12.77 -1.26 5.48
CA VAL A 201 -13.62 -0.07 5.28
C VAL A 201 -12.75 1.18 5.16
N TYR A 202 -11.71 1.32 5.98
CA TYR A 202 -10.70 2.36 5.77
C TYR A 202 -10.08 2.31 4.37
N ALA A 203 -9.78 1.13 3.83
CA ALA A 203 -9.24 1.02 2.47
C ALA A 203 -10.23 1.47 1.39
N VAL A 204 -11.54 1.27 1.61
CA VAL A 204 -12.59 1.83 0.74
C VAL A 204 -12.60 3.37 0.83
N ALA A 205 -12.50 3.94 2.03
CA ALA A 205 -12.43 5.40 2.22
C ALA A 205 -11.17 5.99 1.57
N PHE A 206 -10.02 5.32 1.72
CA PHE A 206 -8.76 5.71 1.09
C PHE A 206 -8.85 5.74 -0.44
N ALA A 207 -9.56 4.80 -1.06
CA ALA A 207 -9.73 4.76 -2.52
C ALA A 207 -10.36 6.03 -3.09
N GLN A 208 -11.11 6.80 -2.28
CA GLN A 208 -11.80 8.01 -2.72
C GLN A 208 -10.85 9.17 -3.04
N LEU A 209 -9.65 9.18 -2.45
CA LEU A 209 -8.60 10.18 -2.70
C LEU A 209 -8.29 10.31 -4.20
N ALA A 210 -8.11 9.18 -4.88
CA ALA A 210 -7.73 9.14 -6.29
C ALA A 210 -8.92 9.19 -7.24
N THR A 211 -10.15 9.00 -6.75
CA THR A 211 -11.36 8.91 -7.55
C THR A 211 -12.26 10.13 -7.37
N PHE A 212 -13.24 10.08 -6.46
CA PHE A 212 -14.27 11.11 -6.32
C PHE A 212 -13.72 12.43 -5.78
N PHE A 213 -12.71 12.41 -4.89
CA PHE A 213 -12.10 13.66 -4.43
C PHE A 213 -11.43 14.42 -5.58
N THR A 214 -10.80 13.67 -6.48
CA THR A 214 -10.19 14.24 -7.70
C THR A 214 -11.28 14.70 -8.69
N LYS A 215 -12.42 14.00 -8.79
CA LYS A 215 -13.57 14.43 -9.62
C LYS A 215 -14.23 15.71 -9.06
N GLN A 216 -14.42 15.83 -7.76
CA GLN A 216 -14.90 17.07 -7.13
C GLN A 216 -13.95 18.22 -7.43
N GLY A 217 -12.64 18.01 -7.30
CA GLY A 217 -11.64 19.04 -7.58
C GLY A 217 -11.72 19.58 -9.01
N ARG A 218 -12.16 18.77 -9.99
CA ARG A 218 -12.33 19.21 -11.40
C ARG A 218 -13.41 20.26 -11.60
N THR A 219 -14.46 20.27 -10.77
CA THR A 219 -15.61 21.18 -10.93
C THR A 219 -15.42 22.50 -10.17
N LEU A 220 -14.41 22.60 -9.33
CA LEU A 220 -14.11 23.78 -8.52
C LEU A 220 -13.16 24.75 -9.23
N ASP A 221 -13.12 25.99 -8.74
CA ASP A 221 -12.09 26.94 -9.13
C ASP A 221 -10.74 26.52 -8.55
N ARG A 222 -9.81 26.20 -9.46
CA ARG A 222 -8.45 25.70 -9.18
C ARG A 222 -7.37 26.75 -9.39
N SER A 223 -7.74 28.03 -9.57
CA SER A 223 -6.77 29.11 -9.74
C SER A 223 -6.10 29.47 -8.40
N ILE A 224 -4.77 29.51 -8.37
CA ILE A 224 -3.98 30.10 -7.26
C ILE A 224 -3.64 31.55 -7.58
N THR A 225 -3.36 31.82 -8.85
CA THR A 225 -3.06 33.13 -9.41
C THR A 225 -3.73 33.19 -10.78
N SER A 226 -3.87 34.38 -11.36
CA SER A 226 -4.49 34.58 -12.69
C SER A 226 -3.87 33.74 -13.81
N SER A 227 -2.64 33.24 -13.65
CA SER A 227 -1.93 32.40 -14.62
C SER A 227 -1.70 30.94 -14.19
N ILE A 228 -1.93 30.58 -12.92
CA ILE A 228 -1.59 29.25 -12.39
C ILE A 228 -2.87 28.53 -11.97
N GLN A 229 -3.22 27.49 -12.74
CA GLN A 229 -4.32 26.57 -12.43
C GLN A 229 -3.76 25.22 -11.97
N VAL A 230 -4.13 24.81 -10.76
CA VAL A 230 -3.65 23.55 -10.17
C VAL A 230 -4.33 22.37 -10.83
N PRO A 231 -3.61 21.35 -11.34
CA PRO A 231 -4.24 20.13 -11.84
C PRO A 231 -5.01 19.40 -10.72
N PRO A 232 -6.21 18.83 -10.97
CA PRO A 232 -6.99 18.16 -9.93
C PRO A 232 -6.24 16.99 -9.27
N ALA A 233 -5.40 16.28 -10.03
CA ALA A 233 -4.59 15.18 -9.51
C ALA A 233 -3.50 15.67 -8.54
N ALA A 234 -3.01 16.91 -8.68
CA ALA A 234 -2.03 17.48 -7.76
C ALA A 234 -2.61 17.72 -6.36
N LEU A 235 -3.94 17.71 -6.20
CA LEU A 235 -4.59 17.79 -4.88
C LEU A 235 -4.24 16.56 -4.02
N GLN A 236 -3.94 15.40 -4.61
CA GLN A 236 -3.49 14.22 -3.88
C GLN A 236 -2.15 14.44 -3.16
N SER A 237 -1.33 15.38 -3.63
CA SER A 237 -0.07 15.75 -2.98
C SER A 237 -0.30 16.34 -1.59
N PHE A 238 -1.46 16.94 -1.28
CA PHE A 238 -1.75 17.42 0.07
C PHE A 238 -1.73 16.28 1.10
N GLY A 239 -2.20 15.09 0.74
CA GLY A 239 -2.10 13.90 1.60
C GLY A 239 -0.64 13.51 1.87
N SER A 240 0.18 13.44 0.83
CA SER A 240 1.62 13.12 0.95
C SER A 240 2.40 14.17 1.75
N LEU A 241 2.12 15.46 1.51
CA LEU A 241 2.71 16.57 2.25
C LEU A 241 2.31 16.55 3.73
N THR A 242 1.07 16.16 4.02
CA THR A 242 0.60 16.00 5.41
C THR A 242 1.38 14.89 6.10
N ILE A 243 1.57 13.73 5.45
CA ILE A 243 2.38 12.63 5.99
C ILE A 243 3.82 13.11 6.26
N MET A 244 4.43 13.80 5.30
CA MET A 244 5.79 14.32 5.43
C MET A 244 5.92 15.32 6.60
N ALA A 245 4.91 16.15 6.84
CA ALA A 245 4.90 17.08 7.96
C ALA A 245 4.63 16.37 9.31
N PHE A 246 3.68 15.44 9.35
CA PHE A 246 3.18 14.86 10.59
C PHE A 246 3.99 13.67 11.09
N VAL A 247 4.68 12.92 10.23
CA VAL A 247 5.53 11.81 10.66
C VAL A 247 6.65 12.26 11.61
N PRO A 248 7.45 13.30 11.30
CA PRO A 248 8.43 13.82 12.25
C PRO A 248 7.80 14.33 13.54
N ILE A 249 6.63 14.97 13.48
CA ILE A 249 5.88 15.42 14.65
C ILE A 249 5.48 14.21 15.52
N TYR A 250 4.95 13.16 14.91
CA TYR A 250 4.57 11.95 15.62
C TYR A 250 5.79 11.30 16.30
N ASP A 251 6.86 11.04 15.55
CA ASP A 251 8.04 10.32 16.03
C ASP A 251 8.84 11.12 17.07
N ARG A 252 9.00 12.44 16.89
CA ARG A 252 9.86 13.27 17.74
C ARG A 252 9.14 14.00 18.87
N ILE A 253 7.82 14.20 18.76
CA ILE A 253 7.04 14.95 19.75
C ILE A 253 6.01 14.03 20.42
N LEU A 254 5.12 13.42 19.64
CA LEU A 254 4.01 12.65 20.21
C LEU A 254 4.47 11.36 20.90
N VAL A 255 5.42 10.62 20.32
CA VAL A 255 5.93 9.38 20.91
C VAL A 255 6.63 9.64 22.25
N PRO A 256 7.61 10.57 22.38
CA PRO A 256 8.22 10.88 23.67
C PRO A 256 7.23 11.41 24.71
N LEU A 257 6.25 12.22 24.27
CA LEU A 257 5.20 12.72 25.16
C LEU A 257 4.33 11.57 25.69
N ALA A 258 3.87 10.68 24.80
CA ALA A 258 3.07 9.52 25.17
C ALA A 258 3.84 8.56 26.10
N GLN A 259 5.14 8.34 25.86
CA GLN A 259 6.00 7.52 26.71
C GLN A 259 6.05 8.04 28.17
N LYS A 260 6.06 9.37 28.37
CA LYS A 260 6.03 9.97 29.71
C LYS A 260 4.79 9.60 30.50
N PHE A 261 3.63 9.50 29.82
CA PHE A 261 2.35 9.22 30.47
C PHE A 261 2.05 7.72 30.57
N SER A 262 2.34 6.95 29.52
CA SER A 262 1.90 5.56 29.41
C SER A 262 2.88 4.54 29.99
N LYS A 263 4.15 4.93 30.21
CA LYS A 263 5.27 4.04 30.60
C LYS A 263 5.51 2.89 29.61
N LEU A 264 4.88 2.90 28.43
CA LEU A 264 5.09 1.94 27.35
C LEU A 264 6.26 2.41 26.48
N HIS A 265 7.15 1.50 26.08
CA HIS A 265 8.28 1.83 25.19
C HIS A 265 7.85 2.45 23.84
N SER A 266 6.67 2.10 23.31
CA SER A 266 6.14 2.67 22.07
C SER A 266 5.27 3.91 22.27
N GLY A 267 5.04 4.36 23.53
CA GLY A 267 4.11 5.45 23.86
C GLY A 267 2.64 5.02 23.82
N ILE A 268 2.16 4.52 22.68
CA ILE A 268 0.82 3.94 22.51
C ILE A 268 0.93 2.53 21.93
N THR A 269 -0.09 1.69 22.13
CA THR A 269 -0.10 0.35 21.53
C THR A 269 -0.39 0.43 20.02
N MET A 270 0.04 -0.59 19.26
CA MET A 270 -0.19 -0.64 17.80
C MET A 270 -1.68 -0.58 17.46
N LEU A 271 -2.52 -1.31 18.20
CA LEU A 271 -3.98 -1.31 17.98
C LEU A 271 -4.64 0.03 18.38
N GLN A 272 -4.16 0.70 19.43
CA GLN A 272 -4.62 2.06 19.74
C GLN A 272 -4.26 3.04 18.62
N ARG A 273 -3.05 2.93 18.07
CA ARG A 273 -2.61 3.72 16.93
C ARG A 273 -3.52 3.50 15.71
N VAL A 274 -3.84 2.24 15.39
CA VAL A 274 -4.79 1.87 14.32
C VAL A 274 -6.18 2.48 14.57
N GLY A 275 -6.71 2.36 15.79
CA GLY A 275 -8.03 2.90 16.17
C GLY A 275 -8.13 4.43 16.07
N ILE A 276 -7.06 5.16 16.42
CA ILE A 276 -6.99 6.62 16.24
C ILE A 276 -7.10 6.95 14.75
N GLY A 277 -6.37 6.25 13.88
CA GLY A 277 -6.45 6.46 12.44
C GLY A 277 -7.83 6.14 11.86
N MET A 278 -8.49 5.07 12.31
CA MET A 278 -9.89 4.76 11.93
C MET A 278 -10.85 5.89 12.32
N THR A 279 -10.66 6.48 13.50
CA THR A 279 -11.49 7.62 13.97
C THR A 279 -11.27 8.87 13.11
N ILE A 280 -10.02 9.17 12.76
CA ILE A 280 -9.71 10.31 11.88
C ILE A 280 -10.28 10.09 10.47
N SER A 281 -10.20 8.86 9.95
CA SER A 281 -10.81 8.48 8.66
C SER A 281 -12.33 8.68 8.67
N PHE A 282 -13.01 8.24 9.74
CA PHE A 282 -14.43 8.47 9.94
C PHE A 282 -14.80 9.96 9.92
N ILE A 283 -14.05 10.79 10.66
CA ILE A 283 -14.24 12.25 10.66
C ILE A 283 -13.99 12.83 9.26
N SER A 284 -13.00 12.32 8.53
CA SER A 284 -12.69 12.76 7.17
C SER A 284 -13.85 12.51 6.21
N MET A 285 -14.57 11.39 6.34
CA MET A 285 -15.74 11.11 5.49
C MET A 285 -16.91 12.04 5.81
N ILE A 286 -17.11 12.40 7.08
CA ILE A 286 -18.10 13.42 7.46
C ILE A 286 -17.73 14.77 6.84
N VAL A 287 -16.46 15.19 6.96
CA VAL A 287 -15.99 16.45 6.37
C VAL A 287 -16.17 16.44 4.85
N ALA A 288 -15.84 15.34 4.17
CA ALA A 288 -16.04 15.22 2.73
C ALA A 288 -17.52 15.34 2.33
N ALA A 289 -18.43 14.73 3.10
CA ALA A 289 -19.87 14.86 2.89
C ALA A 289 -20.33 16.33 3.03
N LEU A 290 -19.89 17.03 4.09
CA LEU A 290 -20.26 18.43 4.33
C LEU A 290 -19.72 19.37 3.24
N VAL A 291 -18.48 19.13 2.78
CA VAL A 291 -17.89 19.90 1.66
C VAL A 291 -18.68 19.67 0.38
N GLU A 292 -19.11 18.44 0.12
CA GLU A 292 -19.93 18.14 -1.06
C GLU A 292 -21.32 18.77 -0.99
N MET A 293 -22.00 18.71 0.16
CA MET A 293 -23.28 19.40 0.37
C MET A 293 -23.15 20.89 0.09
N LYS A 294 -22.04 21.51 0.53
CA LYS A 294 -21.76 22.92 0.26
C LYS A 294 -21.52 23.18 -1.24
N ARG A 295 -20.81 22.28 -1.94
CA ARG A 295 -20.57 22.38 -3.38
C ARG A 295 -21.87 22.30 -4.17
N LEU A 296 -22.72 21.32 -3.88
CA LEU A 296 -24.02 21.13 -4.53
C LEU A 296 -24.94 22.34 -4.29
N LYS A 297 -25.01 22.84 -3.06
CA LYS A 297 -25.75 24.07 -2.75
C LYS A 297 -25.26 25.26 -3.56
N THR A 298 -23.94 25.42 -3.70
CA THR A 298 -23.36 26.52 -4.50
C THR A 298 -23.68 26.34 -6.00
N ALA A 299 -23.65 25.12 -6.53
CA ALA A 299 -24.08 24.88 -7.90
C ALA A 299 -25.56 25.26 -8.12
N GLN A 300 -26.42 24.96 -7.15
CA GLN A 300 -27.84 25.32 -7.17
C GLN A 300 -28.05 26.83 -7.09
N ASP A 301 -27.40 27.51 -6.14
CA ASP A 301 -27.54 28.96 -5.91
C ASP A 301 -27.15 29.78 -7.15
N PHE A 302 -26.21 29.28 -7.96
CA PHE A 302 -25.75 29.91 -9.21
C PHE A 302 -26.44 29.37 -10.48
N GLY A 303 -27.42 28.46 -10.34
CA GLY A 303 -28.14 27.89 -11.49
C GLY A 303 -27.31 26.96 -12.39
N LEU A 304 -26.18 26.43 -11.89
CA LEU A 304 -25.22 25.61 -12.65
C LEU A 304 -25.52 24.10 -12.61
N ILE A 305 -26.72 23.69 -12.14
CA ILE A 305 -27.08 22.27 -11.98
C ILE A 305 -27.00 21.51 -13.30
N ASP A 306 -27.44 22.13 -14.39
CA ASP A 306 -27.49 21.49 -15.72
C ASP A 306 -26.23 21.72 -16.57
N GLU A 307 -25.22 22.38 -16.01
CA GLU A 307 -23.96 22.68 -16.71
C GLU A 307 -22.80 21.82 -16.18
N PRO A 308 -22.61 20.58 -16.67
CA PRO A 308 -21.63 19.63 -16.12
C PRO A 308 -20.17 20.05 -16.28
N LYS A 309 -19.89 20.98 -17.20
CA LYS A 309 -18.53 21.49 -17.48
C LYS A 309 -18.28 22.87 -16.86
N ALA A 310 -19.32 23.52 -16.31
CA ALA A 310 -19.16 24.81 -15.70
C ALA A 310 -18.32 24.70 -14.42
N THR A 311 -17.49 25.71 -14.20
CA THR A 311 -16.72 25.82 -12.96
C THR A 311 -17.63 26.42 -11.90
N ILE A 312 -17.83 25.71 -10.80
CA ILE A 312 -18.58 26.20 -9.65
C ILE A 312 -17.73 27.29 -8.98
N PRO A 313 -18.31 28.45 -8.62
CA PRO A 313 -17.61 29.54 -7.94
C PRO A 313 -17.33 29.19 -6.47
N MET A 314 -16.56 28.13 -6.26
CA MET A 314 -16.11 27.61 -4.98
C MET A 314 -14.65 27.21 -5.14
N SER A 315 -13.80 27.73 -4.25
CA SER A 315 -12.37 27.47 -4.32
C SER A 315 -12.02 26.02 -3.95
N PHE A 316 -11.04 25.45 -4.64
CA PHE A 316 -10.50 24.12 -4.35
C PHE A 316 -9.96 23.97 -2.91
N TRP A 317 -9.64 25.07 -2.21
CA TRP A 317 -9.20 25.06 -0.81
C TRP A 317 -10.19 24.35 0.13
N TRP A 318 -11.47 24.32 -0.21
CA TRP A 318 -12.49 23.57 0.55
C TRP A 318 -12.27 22.06 0.55
N LEU A 319 -11.57 21.50 -0.43
CA LEU A 319 -11.23 20.07 -0.47
C LEU A 319 -9.97 19.76 0.35
N VAL A 320 -9.15 20.74 0.70
CA VAL A 320 -7.88 20.49 1.39
C VAL A 320 -8.07 19.78 2.75
N PRO A 321 -9.06 20.12 3.60
CA PRO A 321 -9.28 19.43 4.86
C PRO A 321 -9.48 17.91 4.73
N GLN A 322 -10.28 17.44 3.76
CA GLN A 322 -10.48 16.00 3.56
C GLN A 322 -9.21 15.28 3.07
N TYR A 323 -8.38 15.93 2.23
CA TYR A 323 -7.09 15.34 1.83
C TYR A 323 -6.10 15.27 3.01
N MET A 324 -6.03 16.34 3.81
CA MET A 324 -5.15 16.39 4.99
C MET A 324 -5.58 15.42 6.07
N LEU A 325 -6.88 15.27 6.33
CA LEU A 325 -7.39 14.34 7.34
C LEU A 325 -7.11 12.88 6.96
N ILE A 326 -7.27 12.49 5.69
CA ILE A 326 -6.85 11.15 5.25
C ILE A 326 -5.33 10.99 5.38
N GLY A 327 -4.53 11.96 4.91
CA GLY A 327 -3.07 11.90 5.08
C GLY A 327 -2.64 11.80 6.54
N LEU A 328 -3.36 12.45 7.45
CA LEU A 328 -3.16 12.32 8.89
C LEU A 328 -3.58 10.94 9.40
N ALA A 329 -4.73 10.41 8.97
CA ALA A 329 -5.19 9.08 9.32
C ALA A 329 -4.15 8.02 8.94
N ASP A 330 -3.53 8.13 7.77
CA ASP A 330 -2.49 7.23 7.26
C ASP A 330 -1.29 7.13 8.22
N VAL A 331 -0.83 8.26 8.77
CA VAL A 331 0.28 8.28 9.75
C VAL A 331 -0.02 7.39 10.96
N PHE A 332 -1.30 7.25 11.33
CA PHE A 332 -1.73 6.39 12.42
C PHE A 332 -2.04 4.97 11.95
N ILE A 333 -2.99 4.80 11.04
CA ILE A 333 -3.51 3.48 10.67
C ILE A 333 -2.55 2.68 9.80
N VAL A 334 -1.97 3.28 8.76
CA VAL A 334 -1.08 2.54 7.84
C VAL A 334 0.17 2.09 8.57
N VAL A 335 0.83 2.99 9.28
CA VAL A 335 2.04 2.66 10.04
C VAL A 335 1.71 1.69 11.19
N GLY A 336 0.57 1.88 11.86
CA GLY A 336 0.11 0.96 12.90
C GLY A 336 -0.17 -0.45 12.40
N LEU A 337 -0.81 -0.59 11.23
CA LEU A 337 -1.05 -1.89 10.61
C LEU A 337 0.26 -2.54 10.13
N GLN A 338 1.18 -1.77 9.53
CA GLN A 338 2.50 -2.28 9.14
C GLN A 338 3.25 -2.88 10.33
N GLU A 339 3.35 -2.11 11.43
CA GLU A 339 4.01 -2.56 12.65
C GLU A 339 3.28 -3.76 13.27
N PHE A 340 1.95 -3.72 13.34
CA PHE A 340 1.13 -4.80 13.89
C PHE A 340 1.30 -6.11 13.12
N PHE A 341 1.07 -6.11 11.80
CA PHE A 341 1.17 -7.33 11.00
C PHE A 341 2.59 -7.87 10.94
N TYR A 342 3.61 -7.02 11.02
CA TYR A 342 5.00 -7.45 11.11
C TYR A 342 5.32 -8.12 12.46
N ASP A 343 4.87 -7.53 13.57
CA ASP A 343 5.22 -8.03 14.91
C ASP A 343 4.39 -9.24 15.34
N GLN A 344 3.13 -9.35 14.90
CA GLN A 344 2.22 -10.39 15.38
C GLN A 344 2.30 -11.71 14.61
N VAL A 345 2.82 -11.71 13.39
CA VAL A 345 3.06 -12.95 12.64
C VAL A 345 4.24 -13.75 13.22
N PRO A 346 4.30 -15.06 12.93
CA PRO A 346 5.50 -15.86 13.18
C PRO A 346 6.74 -15.26 12.48
N ASP A 347 7.93 -15.42 13.07
CA ASP A 347 9.13 -14.70 12.62
C ASP A 347 9.59 -15.10 11.20
N GLY A 348 9.30 -16.34 10.79
CA GLY A 348 9.49 -16.82 9.43
C GLY A 348 8.48 -16.26 8.41
N LEU A 349 7.40 -15.60 8.84
CA LEU A 349 6.29 -15.11 8.01
C LEU A 349 6.14 -13.58 8.05
N ARG A 350 7.18 -12.83 8.43
CA ARG A 350 7.12 -11.36 8.51
C ARG A 350 6.81 -10.70 7.17
N SER A 351 7.28 -11.27 6.05
CA SER A 351 6.96 -10.73 4.72
C SER A 351 5.48 -10.96 4.40
N LEU A 352 4.94 -12.14 4.77
CA LEU A 352 3.51 -12.43 4.64
C LEU A 352 2.66 -11.45 5.45
N GLY A 353 3.03 -11.13 6.69
CA GLY A 353 2.31 -10.13 7.49
C GLY A 353 2.17 -8.79 6.76
N LEU A 354 3.27 -8.27 6.22
CA LEU A 354 3.25 -7.01 5.47
C LEU A 354 2.52 -7.11 4.12
N ALA A 355 2.51 -8.30 3.51
CA ALA A 355 1.69 -8.56 2.34
C ALA A 355 0.19 -8.63 2.66
N LEU A 356 -0.21 -9.15 3.83
CA LEU A 356 -1.58 -9.11 4.34
C LEU A 356 -2.04 -7.68 4.57
N TYR A 357 -1.19 -6.81 5.12
CA TYR A 357 -1.49 -5.38 5.19
C TYR A 357 -1.69 -4.78 3.77
N THR A 358 -0.81 -5.08 2.83
CA THR A 358 -0.94 -4.54 1.47
C THR A 358 -2.20 -5.06 0.77
N SER A 359 -2.65 -6.27 1.10
CA SER A 359 -3.89 -6.82 0.53
C SER A 359 -5.15 -6.12 1.03
N ILE A 360 -5.14 -5.50 2.22
CA ILE A 360 -6.25 -4.68 2.71
C ILE A 360 -6.56 -3.57 1.70
N MET A 361 -5.51 -2.88 1.21
CA MET A 361 -5.64 -1.78 0.24
C MET A 361 -6.17 -2.27 -1.12
N GLY A 362 -5.69 -3.41 -1.59
CA GLY A 362 -6.14 -3.99 -2.87
C GLY A 362 -7.58 -4.50 -2.82
N ILE A 363 -7.95 -5.26 -1.78
CA ILE A 363 -9.32 -5.74 -1.61
C ILE A 363 -10.29 -4.59 -1.35
N GLY A 364 -9.90 -3.59 -0.54
CA GLY A 364 -10.70 -2.38 -0.34
C GLY A 364 -11.01 -1.64 -1.65
N SER A 365 -10.07 -1.62 -2.60
CA SER A 365 -10.30 -1.02 -3.93
C SER A 365 -11.35 -1.80 -4.75
N PHE A 366 -11.32 -3.14 -4.70
CA PHE A 366 -12.35 -3.98 -5.33
C PHE A 366 -13.72 -3.79 -4.66
N ILE A 367 -13.77 -3.76 -3.33
CA ILE A 367 -15.00 -3.50 -2.56
C ILE A 367 -15.55 -2.11 -2.93
N SER A 368 -14.70 -1.08 -2.99
CA SER A 368 -15.12 0.27 -3.40
C SER A 368 -15.74 0.25 -4.80
N SER A 369 -15.13 -0.47 -5.75
CA SER A 369 -15.64 -0.56 -7.12
C SER A 369 -16.99 -1.26 -7.17
N ALA A 370 -17.13 -2.40 -6.46
CA ALA A 370 -18.39 -3.13 -6.36
C ALA A 370 -19.49 -2.29 -5.69
N LEU A 371 -19.17 -1.58 -4.61
CA LEU A 371 -20.11 -0.71 -3.90
C LEU A 371 -20.63 0.41 -4.82
N ILE A 372 -19.73 1.07 -5.56
CA ILE A 372 -20.09 2.10 -6.53
C ILE A 372 -21.01 1.53 -7.61
N SER A 373 -20.65 0.39 -8.22
CA SER A 373 -21.45 -0.25 -9.27
C SER A 373 -22.85 -0.64 -8.80
N VAL A 374 -22.97 -1.25 -7.62
CA VAL A 374 -24.24 -1.69 -7.05
C VAL A 374 -25.14 -0.49 -6.72
N ILE A 375 -24.59 0.56 -6.11
CA ILE A 375 -25.34 1.78 -5.78
C ILE A 375 -25.74 2.54 -7.05
N ASP A 376 -24.87 2.62 -8.07
CA ASP A 376 -25.18 3.25 -9.35
C ASP A 376 -26.37 2.56 -10.04
N GLU A 377 -26.37 1.22 -10.06
CA GLU A 377 -27.47 0.44 -10.63
C GLU A 377 -28.78 0.60 -9.83
N MET A 378 -28.71 0.64 -8.50
CA MET A 378 -29.90 0.80 -7.66
C MET A 378 -30.50 2.22 -7.76
N THR A 379 -29.65 3.24 -7.80
CA THR A 379 -30.08 4.64 -7.73
C THR A 379 -30.51 5.19 -9.09
N SER A 380 -29.91 4.73 -10.18
CA SER A 380 -30.31 5.10 -11.55
C SER A 380 -31.74 4.67 -11.93
N LYS A 381 -32.31 3.67 -11.24
CA LYS A 381 -33.70 3.22 -11.46
C LYS A 381 -34.75 4.25 -11.02
N ASN A 382 -34.41 5.16 -10.11
CA ASN A 382 -35.34 6.10 -9.49
C ASN A 382 -35.07 7.57 -9.88
N GLY A 383 -34.18 7.83 -10.86
CA GLY A 383 -33.80 9.19 -11.29
C GLY A 383 -32.29 9.34 -11.48
N ASP A 384 -31.76 10.53 -11.16
CA ASP A 384 -30.32 10.79 -11.22
C ASP A 384 -29.58 9.95 -10.18
N SER A 385 -28.62 9.13 -10.64
CA SER A 385 -27.78 8.29 -9.77
C SER A 385 -26.92 9.12 -8.83
N TRP A 386 -26.57 8.55 -7.66
CA TRP A 386 -25.58 9.13 -6.75
C TRP A 386 -24.25 9.44 -7.43
N PHE A 387 -23.93 8.74 -8.53
CA PHE A 387 -22.70 8.89 -9.31
C PHE A 387 -22.95 9.41 -10.73
N SER A 388 -24.01 10.20 -10.94
CA SER A 388 -24.34 10.78 -12.24
C SER A 388 -23.12 11.43 -12.93
N ASN A 389 -23.06 11.29 -14.26
CA ASN A 389 -22.00 11.89 -15.07
C ASN A 389 -21.95 13.42 -14.92
N ASN A 390 -23.12 14.04 -14.69
CA ASN A 390 -23.18 15.42 -14.26
C ASN A 390 -23.04 15.45 -12.73
N LEU A 391 -21.84 15.82 -12.27
CA LEU A 391 -21.56 15.87 -10.84
C LEU A 391 -22.45 16.86 -10.08
N ASN A 392 -23.03 17.85 -10.76
CA ASN A 392 -23.91 18.84 -10.13
C ASN A 392 -25.33 18.28 -9.86
N ARG A 393 -25.69 17.16 -10.52
CA ARG A 393 -26.89 16.35 -10.25
C ARG A 393 -26.59 15.10 -9.43
N ALA A 394 -25.33 14.72 -9.30
CA ALA A 394 -24.89 13.60 -8.50
C ALA A 394 -25.01 13.91 -6.99
N HIS A 395 -25.16 12.86 -6.19
CA HIS A 395 -25.25 12.94 -4.73
C HIS A 395 -24.09 12.18 -4.08
N LEU A 396 -22.87 12.68 -4.29
CA LEU A 396 -21.67 12.12 -3.66
C LEU A 396 -21.67 12.30 -2.12
N ASP A 397 -22.40 13.29 -1.62
CA ASP A 397 -22.61 13.53 -0.20
C ASP A 397 -23.28 12.33 0.49
N TYR A 398 -24.29 11.72 -0.14
CA TYR A 398 -24.91 10.50 0.37
C TYR A 398 -23.94 9.32 0.39
N PHE A 399 -23.08 9.20 -0.64
CA PHE A 399 -22.06 8.17 -0.66
C PHE A 399 -21.02 8.37 0.46
N TYR A 400 -20.55 9.60 0.69
CA TYR A 400 -19.63 9.88 1.79
C TYR A 400 -20.27 9.69 3.17
N LEU A 401 -21.55 10.00 3.33
CA LEU A 401 -22.30 9.68 4.55
C LEU A 401 -22.44 8.17 4.76
N LEU A 402 -22.67 7.39 3.70
CA LEU A 402 -22.66 5.93 3.77
C LEU A 402 -21.30 5.41 4.23
N LEU A 403 -20.21 5.91 3.65
CA LEU A 403 -18.84 5.55 4.06
C LEU A 403 -18.54 5.97 5.50
N ALA A 404 -19.06 7.12 5.96
CA ALA A 404 -18.97 7.51 7.36
C ALA A 404 -19.74 6.53 8.27
N GLY A 405 -20.95 6.12 7.89
CA GLY A 405 -21.73 5.12 8.63
C GLY A 405 -21.01 3.76 8.71
N LEU A 406 -20.44 3.30 7.59
CA LEU A 406 -19.60 2.10 7.56
C LEU A 406 -18.32 2.26 8.40
N GLY A 407 -17.70 3.44 8.39
CA GLY A 407 -16.52 3.75 9.20
C GLY A 407 -16.81 3.73 10.71
N LEU A 408 -18.00 4.16 11.12
CA LEU A 408 -18.45 4.03 12.51
C LEU A 408 -18.65 2.56 12.90
N LEU A 409 -19.26 1.77 12.02
CA LEU A 409 -19.40 0.32 12.22
C LEU A 409 -18.04 -0.38 12.30
N GLU A 410 -17.11 -0.03 11.41
CA GLU A 410 -15.70 -0.47 11.44
C GLU A 410 -15.07 -0.19 12.81
N LEU A 411 -15.19 1.04 13.31
CA LEU A 411 -14.62 1.42 14.60
C LEU A 411 -15.21 0.60 15.75
N CYS A 412 -16.52 0.41 15.78
CA CYS A 412 -17.20 -0.40 16.79
C CYS A 412 -16.74 -1.87 16.78
N LEU A 413 -16.67 -2.48 15.59
CA LEU A 413 -16.20 -3.86 15.43
C LEU A 413 -14.72 -4.00 15.78
N PHE A 414 -13.89 -3.04 15.37
CA PHE A 414 -12.47 -3.00 15.71
C PHE A 414 -12.27 -2.92 17.22
N LEU A 415 -12.98 -2.04 17.92
CA LEU A 415 -12.91 -1.95 19.38
C LEU A 415 -13.36 -3.25 20.06
N TYR A 416 -14.39 -3.92 19.53
CA TYR A 416 -14.83 -5.23 20.03
C TYR A 416 -13.72 -6.29 19.92
N PHE A 417 -13.10 -6.45 18.74
CA PHE A 417 -12.07 -7.46 18.53
C PHE A 417 -10.75 -7.14 19.25
N THR A 418 -10.41 -5.86 19.39
CA THR A 418 -9.15 -5.45 20.04
C THR A 418 -9.19 -5.51 21.56
N ARG A 419 -10.38 -5.41 22.19
CA ARG A 419 -10.53 -5.47 23.65
C ARG A 419 -9.91 -6.72 24.27
N ASN A 420 -10.02 -7.85 23.58
CA ASN A 420 -9.52 -9.15 24.03
C ASN A 420 -8.28 -9.62 23.24
N TYR A 421 -7.64 -8.72 22.49
CA TYR A 421 -6.50 -9.10 21.66
C TYR A 421 -5.23 -9.27 22.51
N ASN A 422 -4.73 -10.51 22.56
CA ASN A 422 -3.49 -10.84 23.26
C ASN A 422 -2.28 -10.73 22.32
N TYR A 423 -1.41 -9.76 22.59
CA TYR A 423 -0.17 -9.56 21.85
C TYR A 423 0.78 -10.76 21.97
N LYS A 424 1.48 -11.07 20.87
CA LYS A 424 2.58 -12.04 20.85
C LYS A 424 3.66 -11.66 21.88
N LYS A 425 4.01 -12.59 22.76
CA LYS A 425 5.18 -12.45 23.65
C LYS A 425 6.46 -12.49 22.81
N LYS A 426 7.37 -11.54 23.06
CA LYS A 426 8.70 -11.51 22.42
C LYS A 426 9.55 -12.63 23.03
N ILE A 427 9.99 -13.58 22.20
CA ILE A 427 10.88 -14.67 22.60
C ILE A 427 12.29 -14.30 22.12
N PRO A 428 13.35 -14.51 22.93
CA PRO A 428 14.72 -14.26 22.49
C PRO A 428 15.04 -15.11 21.27
N LEU A 429 15.38 -14.44 20.17
CA LEU A 429 15.71 -15.08 18.90
C LEU A 429 17.09 -15.73 18.96
N ILE A 430 17.12 -17.05 18.73
CA ILE A 430 18.33 -17.80 18.40
C ILE A 430 18.38 -17.88 16.86
N GLY A 431 19.45 -17.38 16.22
CA GLY A 431 19.66 -17.62 14.77
C GLY A 431 19.78 -16.39 13.85
N VAL A 432 20.20 -15.22 14.34
CA VAL A 432 20.59 -14.10 13.46
C VAL A 432 22.06 -14.27 13.03
N VAL A 433 22.32 -14.23 11.72
CA VAL A 433 23.65 -14.45 11.13
C VAL A 433 24.14 -13.26 10.30
N ASP A 434 25.47 -13.13 10.18
CA ASP A 434 26.13 -12.20 9.25
C ASP A 434 26.06 -12.73 7.80
N TYR A 435 26.54 -11.93 6.84
CA TYR A 435 26.59 -12.33 5.42
C TYR A 435 27.44 -13.60 5.14
N ARG A 436 28.22 -14.08 6.12
CA ARG A 436 29.02 -15.32 6.05
C ARG A 436 28.38 -16.47 6.83
N GLY A 437 27.16 -16.30 7.36
CA GLY A 437 26.47 -17.32 8.15
C GLY A 437 26.97 -17.47 9.59
N ARG A 438 27.78 -16.53 10.10
CA ARG A 438 28.31 -16.57 11.48
C ARG A 438 27.40 -15.80 12.44
N PRO A 439 27.40 -16.11 13.75
CA PRO A 439 26.64 -15.33 14.73
C PRO A 439 27.01 -13.85 14.70
N VAL A 440 25.98 -12.99 14.71
CA VAL A 440 26.15 -11.56 14.56
C VAL A 440 26.82 -10.91 15.77
N ARG A 441 27.85 -10.07 15.53
CA ARG A 441 28.37 -9.13 16.54
C ARG A 441 27.47 -7.90 16.63
N ARG A 442 26.83 -7.70 17.79
CA ARG A 442 25.87 -6.61 18.06
C ARG A 442 26.46 -5.20 17.88
N SER A 443 27.78 -5.01 18.05
CA SER A 443 28.41 -3.69 17.93
C SER A 443 28.60 -3.20 16.49
N SER A 444 28.63 -4.09 15.50
CA SER A 444 29.12 -3.78 14.15
C SER A 444 28.12 -4.05 13.00
N SER A 445 26.85 -4.32 13.30
CA SER A 445 25.86 -4.76 12.31
C SER A 445 24.44 -4.28 12.65
N GLY A 446 23.59 -4.18 11.64
CA GLY A 446 22.18 -3.78 11.73
C GLY A 446 21.98 -2.30 12.03
N ARG A 447 20.93 -1.98 12.78
CA ARG A 447 20.53 -0.64 13.24
C ARG A 447 20.22 0.32 12.08
N TRP A 448 20.15 1.61 12.40
CA TRP A 448 19.91 2.69 11.45
C TRP A 448 20.89 2.70 10.28
N THR A 449 22.17 2.39 10.50
CA THR A 449 23.16 2.34 9.43
C THR A 449 22.77 1.36 8.35
N ALA A 450 22.34 0.16 8.71
CA ALA A 450 21.82 -0.83 7.77
C ALA A 450 20.45 -0.41 7.20
N ALA A 451 19.54 0.04 8.05
CA ALA A 451 18.18 0.41 7.64
C ALA A 451 18.16 1.57 6.63
N LEU A 452 19.13 2.50 6.67
CA LEU A 452 19.27 3.60 5.71
C LEU A 452 19.52 3.12 4.28
N PHE A 453 20.32 2.05 4.08
CA PHE A 453 20.52 1.48 2.74
C PHE A 453 19.22 0.88 2.19
N VAL A 454 18.44 0.20 3.05
CA VAL A 454 17.15 -0.37 2.66
C VAL A 454 16.14 0.74 2.33
N MET A 455 16.07 1.80 3.15
CA MET A 455 15.22 2.96 2.87
C MET A 455 15.62 3.71 1.59
N GLY A 456 16.92 3.79 1.28
CA GLY A 456 17.38 4.37 0.02
C GLY A 456 16.90 3.60 -1.21
N LEU A 457 16.89 2.27 -1.14
CA LEU A 457 16.31 1.42 -2.18
C LEU A 457 14.79 1.63 -2.28
N GLU A 458 14.09 1.66 -1.15
CA GLU A 458 12.64 1.91 -1.11
C GLU A 458 12.26 3.25 -1.74
N PHE A 459 13.02 4.32 -1.45
CA PHE A 459 12.83 5.62 -2.09
C PHE A 459 12.89 5.51 -3.61
N ALA A 460 13.93 4.84 -4.14
CA ALA A 460 14.11 4.65 -5.58
C ALA A 460 12.97 3.83 -6.19
N VAL A 461 12.50 2.79 -5.50
CA VAL A 461 11.36 1.96 -5.93
C VAL A 461 10.08 2.79 -6.00
N ARG A 462 9.78 3.56 -4.95
CA ARG A 462 8.58 4.42 -4.90
C ARG A 462 8.64 5.51 -5.96
N PHE A 463 9.79 6.13 -6.12
CA PHE A 463 10.02 7.13 -7.15
C PHE A 463 9.77 6.53 -8.55
N ALA A 464 10.28 5.32 -8.82
CA ALA A 464 10.11 4.66 -10.10
C ALA A 464 8.67 4.22 -10.38
N TYR A 465 7.98 3.66 -9.39
CA TYR A 465 6.59 3.20 -9.54
C TYR A 465 5.63 4.37 -9.78
N TYR A 466 5.65 5.38 -8.91
CA TYR A 466 4.74 6.52 -9.04
C TYR A 466 5.07 7.39 -10.24
N GLY A 467 6.33 7.40 -10.69
CA GLY A 467 6.73 8.04 -11.94
C GLY A 467 6.13 7.42 -13.20
N VAL A 468 5.79 6.13 -13.18
CA VAL A 468 5.03 5.51 -14.28
C VAL A 468 3.54 5.72 -14.05
N SER A 469 3.07 5.50 -12.82
CA SER A 469 1.64 5.57 -12.47
C SER A 469 1.01 6.94 -12.76
N SER A 470 1.71 8.04 -12.44
CA SER A 470 1.14 9.40 -12.51
C SER A 470 0.68 9.81 -13.90
N ASN A 471 1.45 9.45 -14.93
CA ASN A 471 1.20 9.84 -16.32
C ASN A 471 0.85 8.66 -17.24
N LEU A 472 0.58 7.48 -16.68
CA LEU A 472 0.27 6.27 -17.46
C LEU A 472 -0.96 6.46 -18.35
N ILE A 473 -2.02 7.10 -17.84
CA ILE A 473 -3.24 7.36 -18.64
C ILE A 473 -2.88 8.20 -19.87
N THR A 474 -2.12 9.28 -19.69
CA THR A 474 -1.67 10.16 -20.78
C THR A 474 -0.84 9.40 -21.82
N TYR A 475 0.00 8.47 -21.39
CA TYR A 475 0.77 7.62 -22.32
C TYR A 475 -0.11 6.65 -23.11
N LEU A 476 -1.10 6.04 -22.44
CA LEU A 476 -2.02 5.09 -23.05
C LEU A 476 -2.92 5.77 -24.09
N THR A 477 -3.40 6.99 -23.81
CA THR A 477 -4.34 7.70 -24.67
C THR A 477 -3.66 8.49 -25.79
N GLY A 478 -2.46 9.03 -25.53
CA GLY A 478 -1.67 9.71 -26.53
C GLY A 478 -0.87 8.72 -27.39
N PRO A 479 0.38 8.40 -27.00
CA PRO A 479 1.26 7.49 -27.75
C PRO A 479 0.62 6.16 -28.18
N LEU A 480 -0.11 5.47 -27.29
CA LEU A 480 -0.70 4.16 -27.62
C LEU A 480 -2.11 4.25 -28.25
N GLY A 481 -2.66 5.46 -28.39
CA GLY A 481 -3.94 5.71 -29.07
C GLY A 481 -5.14 4.97 -28.48
N GLN A 482 -5.09 4.54 -27.21
CA GLN A 482 -6.22 3.88 -26.57
C GLN A 482 -7.33 4.89 -26.25
N SER A 483 -8.58 4.42 -26.23
CA SER A 483 -9.66 5.24 -25.72
C SER A 483 -9.43 5.54 -24.23
N ASN A 484 -9.90 6.70 -23.76
CA ASN A 484 -9.81 7.08 -22.34
C ASN A 484 -10.39 6.00 -21.41
N ALA A 485 -11.45 5.30 -21.84
CA ALA A 485 -12.07 4.22 -21.10
C ALA A 485 -11.17 2.97 -21.02
N ALA A 486 -10.58 2.56 -22.15
CA ALA A 486 -9.65 1.43 -22.18
C ALA A 486 -8.38 1.72 -21.37
N ALA A 487 -7.85 2.95 -21.46
CA ALA A 487 -6.70 3.40 -20.68
C ALA A 487 -6.98 3.38 -19.17
N ALA A 488 -8.13 3.90 -18.73
CA ALA A 488 -8.53 3.89 -17.32
C ALA A 488 -8.70 2.45 -16.78
N ALA A 489 -9.32 1.56 -17.56
CA ALA A 489 -9.46 0.14 -17.20
C ALA A 489 -8.10 -0.54 -17.06
N ALA A 490 -7.18 -0.29 -17.99
CA ALA A 490 -5.82 -0.83 -17.97
C ALA A 490 -5.01 -0.36 -16.76
N VAL A 491 -5.08 0.93 -16.41
CA VAL A 491 -4.41 1.48 -15.23
C VAL A 491 -4.95 0.86 -13.94
N ASN A 492 -6.27 0.71 -13.82
CA ASN A 492 -6.90 0.06 -12.66
C ASN A 492 -6.49 -1.42 -12.54
N ALA A 493 -6.48 -2.16 -13.66
CA ALA A 493 -6.06 -3.55 -13.69
C ALA A 493 -4.58 -3.70 -13.27
N TRP A 494 -3.70 -2.81 -13.74
CA TRP A 494 -2.29 -2.80 -13.34
C TRP A 494 -2.11 -2.46 -11.85
N SER A 495 -2.76 -1.40 -11.36
CA SER A 495 -2.70 -1.00 -9.94
C SER A 495 -3.24 -2.08 -9.00
N GLY A 496 -4.34 -2.73 -9.38
CA GLY A 496 -4.91 -3.87 -8.67
C GLY A 496 -3.96 -5.06 -8.62
N ALA A 497 -3.36 -5.43 -9.76
CA ALA A 497 -2.36 -6.49 -9.82
C ALA A 497 -1.12 -6.16 -8.96
N ALA A 498 -0.59 -4.93 -9.04
CA ALA A 498 0.54 -4.45 -8.26
C ALA A 498 0.27 -4.44 -6.73
N SER A 499 -0.99 -4.40 -6.33
CA SER A 499 -1.42 -4.45 -4.92
C SER A 499 -1.64 -5.87 -4.40
N MET A 500 -1.91 -6.85 -5.27
CA MET A 500 -2.11 -8.26 -4.91
C MET A 500 -0.85 -9.12 -5.02
N LEU A 501 0.04 -8.81 -5.96
CA LEU A 501 1.33 -9.51 -6.14
C LEU A 501 2.24 -9.55 -4.88
N PRO A 502 2.16 -8.61 -3.92
CA PRO A 502 2.81 -8.74 -2.62
C PRO A 502 2.57 -10.06 -1.88
N LEU A 503 1.37 -10.64 -1.99
CA LEU A 503 1.07 -11.94 -1.37
C LEU A 503 1.92 -13.06 -1.95
N LEU A 504 2.06 -13.08 -3.29
CA LEU A 504 2.89 -14.06 -3.99
C LEU A 504 4.38 -13.83 -3.70
N GLY A 505 4.83 -12.57 -3.75
CA GLY A 505 6.21 -12.20 -3.48
C GLY A 505 6.65 -12.58 -2.06
N ALA A 506 5.79 -12.31 -1.07
CA ALA A 506 6.01 -12.72 0.31
C ALA A 506 6.05 -14.24 0.48
N PHE A 507 5.13 -14.98 -0.17
CA PHE A 507 5.14 -16.44 -0.14
C PHE A 507 6.46 -17.03 -0.63
N VAL A 508 6.97 -16.54 -1.78
CA VAL A 508 8.24 -17.01 -2.36
C VAL A 508 9.42 -16.65 -1.46
N ALA A 509 9.42 -15.44 -0.89
CA ALA A 509 10.49 -14.95 -0.02
C ALA A 509 10.57 -15.73 1.29
N ASP A 510 9.46 -15.89 2.00
CA ASP A 510 9.41 -16.54 3.30
C ASP A 510 9.52 -18.08 3.18
N SER A 511 9.20 -18.68 2.01
CA SER A 511 9.30 -20.13 1.80
C SER A 511 10.63 -20.62 1.24
N PHE A 512 11.25 -19.89 0.30
CA PHE A 512 12.34 -20.44 -0.52
C PHE A 512 13.55 -19.51 -0.65
N LEU A 513 13.34 -18.24 -1.00
CA LEU A 513 14.44 -17.36 -1.42
C LEU A 513 15.09 -16.60 -0.26
N GLY A 514 14.34 -16.31 0.80
CA GLY A 514 14.72 -15.34 1.82
C GLY A 514 14.56 -13.89 1.35
N ARG A 515 14.29 -12.99 2.30
CA ARG A 515 13.95 -11.57 2.04
C ARG A 515 15.00 -10.85 1.21
N TYR A 516 16.28 -10.99 1.57
CA TYR A 516 17.38 -10.31 0.88
C TYR A 516 17.49 -10.69 -0.60
N ARG A 517 17.43 -11.99 -0.92
CA ARG A 517 17.54 -12.45 -2.31
C ARG A 517 16.33 -12.01 -3.14
N THR A 518 15.12 -12.04 -2.55
CA THR A 518 13.91 -11.53 -3.20
C THR A 518 14.03 -10.05 -3.53
N ILE A 519 14.53 -9.22 -2.61
CA ILE A 519 14.78 -7.78 -2.86
C ILE A 519 15.77 -7.59 -4.01
N VAL A 520 16.91 -8.30 -4.00
CA VAL A 520 17.92 -8.20 -5.06
C VAL A 520 17.34 -8.61 -6.42
N LEU A 521 16.62 -9.72 -6.50
CA LEU A 521 15.99 -10.18 -7.73
C LEU A 521 14.92 -9.21 -8.24
N ALA A 522 14.11 -8.65 -7.33
CA ALA A 522 13.11 -7.65 -7.68
C ALA A 522 13.75 -6.35 -8.19
N ALA A 523 14.81 -5.87 -7.55
CA ALA A 523 15.55 -4.69 -7.99
C ALA A 523 16.29 -4.91 -9.33
N LEU A 524 16.85 -6.11 -9.55
CA LEU A 524 17.42 -6.52 -10.83
C LEU A 524 16.35 -6.55 -11.93
N LEU A 525 15.15 -7.06 -11.62
CA LEU A 525 14.04 -7.04 -12.56
C LEU A 525 13.62 -5.60 -12.90
N TYR A 526 13.52 -4.72 -11.89
CA TYR A 526 13.25 -3.29 -12.09
C TYR A 526 14.26 -2.61 -13.02
N THR A 527 15.54 -2.87 -12.80
CA THR A 527 16.62 -2.30 -13.62
C THR A 527 16.61 -2.88 -15.03
N ALA A 528 16.45 -4.20 -15.21
CA ALA A 528 16.37 -4.83 -16.53
C ALA A 528 15.17 -4.34 -17.37
N VAL A 529 14.00 -4.20 -16.73
CA VAL A 529 12.79 -3.69 -17.39
C VAL A 529 12.97 -2.23 -17.84
N ARG A 530 13.89 -1.46 -17.24
CA ARG A 530 14.09 -0.04 -17.59
C ARG A 530 15.36 0.25 -18.41
N ASN A 531 16.46 -0.47 -18.17
CA ASN A 531 17.81 -0.17 -18.69
C ASN A 531 18.29 -1.11 -19.80
N ASN A 532 17.41 -1.80 -20.55
CA ASN A 532 17.86 -2.44 -21.78
C ASN A 532 18.20 -1.36 -22.82
N SER A 533 19.38 -0.77 -22.68
CA SER A 533 20.06 0.08 -23.63
C SER A 533 21.37 -0.63 -23.94
N PHE A 534 21.38 -1.40 -25.02
CA PHE A 534 22.55 -1.71 -25.83
C PHE A 534 22.09 -1.93 -27.26
#